data_AF-A0A9E5NTD1-F1
#
_entry.id   AF-A0A9E5NTD1-F1
#
_cell.length_a   1.000
_cell.length_b   1.000
_cell.length_c   1.000
_cell.angle_alpha   90.00
_cell.angle_beta   90.00
_cell.angle_gamma   90.00
#
_symmetry.space_group_name_H-M   'P 1'
#
loop_
_entity.id
_entity.type
_entity.pdbx_description
1 polymer ?
#
loop_
_entity_poly.entity_id
_entity_poly.type
_entity_poly.pdbx_seq_one_letter_code
_entity_poly.pdbx_strand_id
1 'polypeptide(L)'
;PAFGHVLTTAVNLLLDEGYPAEAVLLELYMSGELSYTLGKIAELGLIEQSALHSRTSQYGSMSRGMRFMLPELRTKMLEGLEEIRSGQFAQEWAAEQAAGCHTLKTLGEAALSLPLRQMEQELRQALKGFPATQQAYLGRQQMPPQESSRQVAVARSPRGSLLSRLWDQLRGKPSRRAAAAPLSDSQVEEVLRHFLARAADDPALQEFGREREMTTHYVVHEPELEFYIRFQHTQVTCGLGPPPSPAEVRLETKAEVLDGMFTGRINAMRAAMTGRLSFGGDAKLAITIQKIQDDLCRLYVEARDEVTVSPSLH
;
A
#
# COMPACT_ATOMS: atom_id res chain seq x y z
N PRO A 1 -17.02 -2.28 -6.34
CA PRO A 1 -15.55 -2.29 -6.60
C PRO A 1 -14.84 -1.04 -6.07
N ALA A 2 -15.24 0.17 -6.52
CA ALA A 2 -14.57 1.42 -6.13
C ALA A 2 -14.49 1.64 -4.60
N PHE A 3 -15.62 1.49 -3.89
CA PHE A 3 -15.65 1.57 -2.43
C PHE A 3 -14.68 0.59 -1.76
N GLY A 4 -14.66 -0.67 -2.22
CA GLY A 4 -13.75 -1.69 -1.70
C GLY A 4 -12.28 -1.36 -1.93
N HIS A 5 -11.93 -0.76 -3.08
CA HIS A 5 -10.57 -0.28 -3.32
C HIS A 5 -10.17 0.86 -2.40
N VAL A 6 -11.06 1.82 -2.14
CA VAL A 6 -10.78 2.91 -1.18
C VAL A 6 -10.56 2.35 0.22
N LEU A 7 -11.42 1.44 0.66
CA LEU A 7 -11.31 0.81 1.99
C LEU A 7 -10.01 0.02 2.14
N THR A 8 -9.69 -0.86 1.19
CA THR A 8 -8.45 -1.66 1.23
C THR A 8 -7.20 -0.81 1.11
N THR A 9 -7.25 0.29 0.33
CA THR A 9 -6.15 1.27 0.26
C THR A 9 -5.95 1.97 1.60
N ALA A 10 -7.02 2.35 2.29
CA ALA A 10 -6.94 2.97 3.61
C ALA A 10 -6.37 2.00 4.66
N VAL A 11 -6.82 0.74 4.65
CA VAL A 11 -6.27 -0.30 5.52
C VAL A 11 -4.76 -0.44 5.30
N ASN A 12 -4.34 -0.68 4.06
CA ASN A 12 -2.92 -0.87 3.74
C ASN A 12 -2.10 0.36 4.12
N LEU A 13 -2.59 1.58 3.82
CA LEU A 13 -1.92 2.82 4.20
C LEU A 13 -1.68 2.89 5.71
N LEU A 14 -2.68 2.60 6.54
CA LEU A 14 -2.53 2.70 7.99
C LEU A 14 -1.61 1.59 8.54
N LEU A 15 -1.64 0.40 7.96
CA LEU A 15 -0.69 -0.66 8.32
C LEU A 15 0.75 -0.26 7.95
N ASP A 16 0.96 0.31 6.76
CA ASP A 16 2.26 0.80 6.29
C ASP A 16 2.83 1.88 7.22
N GLU A 17 1.96 2.76 7.75
CA GLU A 17 2.32 3.80 8.73
C GLU A 17 2.53 3.25 10.16
N GLY A 18 2.40 1.94 10.36
CA GLY A 18 2.69 1.25 11.61
C GLY A 18 1.55 1.21 12.63
N TYR A 19 0.30 1.45 12.21
CA TYR A 19 -0.85 1.28 13.08
C TYR A 19 -1.17 -0.22 13.28
N PRO A 20 -1.58 -0.65 14.50
CA PRO A 20 -1.94 -2.04 14.76
C PRO A 20 -3.12 -2.51 13.90
N ALA A 21 -3.05 -3.73 13.37
CA ALA A 21 -4.07 -4.26 12.46
C ALA A 21 -5.46 -4.29 13.09
N GLU A 22 -5.56 -4.69 14.35
CA GLU A 22 -6.83 -4.77 15.08
C GLU A 22 -7.48 -3.38 15.21
N ALA A 23 -6.68 -2.35 15.47
CA ALA A 23 -7.16 -0.98 15.56
C ALA A 23 -7.64 -0.45 14.20
N VAL A 24 -6.87 -0.69 13.14
CA VAL A 24 -7.22 -0.31 11.77
C VAL A 24 -8.53 -0.96 11.32
N LEU A 25 -8.64 -2.28 11.51
CA LEU A 25 -9.82 -3.03 11.09
C LEU A 25 -11.08 -2.64 11.87
N LEU A 26 -10.96 -2.49 13.20
CA LEU A 26 -12.08 -2.04 14.04
C LEU A 26 -12.55 -0.64 13.65
N GLU A 27 -11.64 0.31 13.55
CA GLU A 27 -11.97 1.71 13.24
C GLU A 27 -12.60 1.84 11.85
N LEU A 28 -12.07 1.14 10.84
CA LEU A 28 -12.52 1.33 9.46
C LEU A 28 -13.83 0.61 9.14
N TYR A 29 -14.06 -0.62 9.60
CA TYR A 29 -15.29 -1.35 9.24
C TYR A 29 -15.74 -2.49 10.18
N MET A 30 -14.89 -3.04 11.03
CA MET A 30 -15.24 -4.20 11.86
C MET A 30 -15.92 -3.85 13.19
N SER A 31 -16.01 -2.57 13.57
CA SER A 31 -16.76 -2.11 14.77
C SER A 31 -18.28 -2.16 14.62
N GLY A 32 -18.78 -2.13 13.37
CA GLY A 32 -20.21 -1.96 13.07
C GLY A 32 -20.66 -0.50 12.94
N GLU A 33 -19.80 0.49 13.24
CA GLU A 33 -20.14 1.91 13.07
C GLU A 33 -20.47 2.24 11.61
N LEU A 34 -19.68 1.72 10.67
CA LEU A 34 -19.94 1.88 9.24
C LEU A 34 -21.33 1.33 8.85
N SER A 35 -21.70 0.16 9.37
CA SER A 35 -23.02 -0.44 9.12
C SER A 35 -24.15 0.41 9.70
N TYR A 36 -23.96 0.98 10.90
CA TYR A 36 -24.91 1.90 11.50
C TYR A 36 -25.10 3.16 10.63
N THR A 37 -24.01 3.78 10.18
CA THR A 37 -24.07 4.96 9.29
C THR A 37 -24.77 4.65 7.97
N LEU A 38 -24.49 3.51 7.34
CA LEU A 38 -25.21 3.09 6.13
C LEU A 38 -26.70 2.85 6.39
N GLY A 39 -27.07 2.31 7.55
CA GLY A 39 -28.46 2.22 7.99
C GLY A 39 -29.12 3.59 8.10
N LYS A 40 -28.44 4.58 8.69
CA LYS A 40 -28.95 5.95 8.79
C LYS A 40 -29.02 6.68 7.46
N ILE A 41 -28.12 6.40 6.51
CA ILE A 41 -28.23 6.89 5.14
C ILE A 41 -29.51 6.37 4.48
N ALA A 42 -29.86 5.10 4.69
CA ALA A 42 -31.09 4.53 4.14
C ALA A 42 -32.36 5.12 4.81
N GLU A 43 -32.31 5.38 6.11
CA GLU A 43 -33.45 5.96 6.85
C GLU A 43 -33.66 7.46 6.59
N LEU A 44 -32.59 8.24 6.51
CA LEU A 44 -32.64 9.71 6.53
C LEU A 44 -32.18 10.38 5.23
N GLY A 45 -31.37 9.68 4.43
CA GLY A 45 -30.66 10.27 3.29
C GLY A 45 -29.17 10.49 3.55
N LEU A 46 -28.40 10.62 2.46
CA LEU A 46 -26.94 10.74 2.49
C LEU A 46 -26.45 12.02 3.20
N ILE A 47 -27.21 13.10 3.07
CA ILE A 47 -26.83 14.42 3.58
C ILE A 47 -27.35 14.62 5.01
N GLU A 48 -28.61 14.30 5.24
CA GLU A 48 -29.34 14.54 6.48
C GLU A 48 -28.80 13.71 7.65
N GLN A 49 -28.31 12.50 7.38
CA GLN A 49 -27.67 11.67 8.40
C GLN A 49 -26.52 12.42 9.10
N SER A 50 -25.83 13.33 8.40
CA SER A 50 -24.60 13.97 8.90
C SER A 50 -24.81 14.77 10.19
N ALA A 51 -26.07 15.13 10.49
CA ALA A 51 -26.47 15.72 11.75
C ALA A 51 -26.24 14.80 12.97
N LEU A 52 -26.11 13.49 12.77
CA LEU A 52 -25.82 12.47 13.78
C LEU A 52 -24.32 12.36 14.11
N HIS A 53 -23.48 13.17 13.50
CA HIS A 53 -22.04 13.22 13.76
C HIS A 53 -21.63 14.52 14.46
N SER A 54 -20.48 14.50 15.15
CA SER A 54 -19.91 15.71 15.76
C SER A 54 -19.58 16.78 14.72
N ARG A 55 -19.54 18.06 15.13
CA ARG A 55 -19.16 19.17 14.24
C ARG A 55 -17.77 18.97 13.62
N THR A 56 -16.84 18.39 14.37
CA THR A 56 -15.49 18.06 13.87
C THR A 56 -15.56 17.02 12.75
N SER A 57 -16.35 15.96 12.93
CA SER A 57 -16.55 14.92 11.91
C SER A 57 -17.26 15.47 10.66
N GLN A 58 -18.29 16.29 10.84
CA GLN A 58 -18.98 16.97 9.74
C GLN A 58 -17.98 17.80 8.90
N TYR A 59 -17.22 18.69 9.56
CA TYR A 59 -16.24 19.53 8.88
C TYR A 59 -15.12 18.72 8.21
N GLY A 60 -14.59 17.71 8.90
CA GLY A 60 -13.58 16.81 8.36
C GLY A 60 -14.08 16.09 7.11
N SER A 61 -15.25 15.48 7.19
CA SER A 61 -15.85 14.74 6.07
C SER A 61 -16.11 15.63 4.86
N MET A 62 -16.73 16.81 5.06
CA MET A 62 -17.03 17.74 3.96
C MET A 62 -15.76 18.32 3.34
N SER A 63 -14.83 18.82 4.16
CA SER A 63 -13.62 19.48 3.66
C SER A 63 -12.63 18.51 3.02
N ARG A 64 -12.53 17.28 3.54
CA ARG A 64 -11.62 16.25 2.99
C ARG A 64 -12.26 15.47 1.85
N GLY A 65 -13.58 15.32 1.84
CA GLY A 65 -14.33 14.70 0.74
C GLY A 65 -14.04 15.35 -0.62
N MET A 66 -13.81 16.66 -0.64
CA MET A 66 -13.42 17.40 -1.86
C MET A 66 -12.14 16.88 -2.52
N ARG A 67 -11.22 16.28 -1.75
CA ARG A 67 -9.97 15.69 -2.28
C ARG A 67 -10.20 14.41 -3.08
N PHE A 68 -11.37 13.79 -2.92
CA PHE A 68 -11.75 12.54 -3.57
C PHE A 68 -12.76 12.75 -4.71
N MET A 69 -13.01 14.00 -5.11
CA MET A 69 -13.77 14.32 -6.33
C MET A 69 -12.88 14.13 -7.56
N LEU A 70 -12.56 12.87 -7.85
CA LEU A 70 -11.67 12.47 -8.94
C LEU A 70 -12.45 12.45 -10.26
N PRO A 71 -12.10 13.28 -11.27
CA PRO A 71 -12.78 13.29 -12.56
C PRO A 71 -12.82 11.92 -13.25
N GLU A 72 -11.75 11.13 -13.09
CA GLU A 72 -11.59 9.81 -13.71
C GLU A 72 -12.59 8.80 -13.17
N LEU A 73 -13.07 8.96 -11.93
CA LEU A 73 -14.05 8.07 -11.33
C LEU A 73 -15.36 8.06 -12.12
N ARG A 74 -15.83 9.23 -12.56
CA ARG A 74 -17.04 9.35 -13.38
C ARG A 74 -16.84 8.65 -14.74
N THR A 75 -15.68 8.83 -15.35
CA THR A 75 -15.33 8.17 -16.62
C THR A 75 -15.35 6.65 -16.46
N LYS A 76 -14.72 6.10 -15.42
CA LYS A 76 -14.74 4.65 -15.16
C LYS A 76 -16.13 4.09 -14.87
N MET A 77 -16.98 4.85 -14.17
CA MET A 77 -18.38 4.46 -13.97
C MET A 77 -19.18 4.47 -15.28
N LEU A 78 -18.90 5.42 -16.19
CA LEU A 78 -19.53 5.47 -17.50
C LEU A 78 -19.08 4.32 -18.40
N GLU A 79 -17.78 3.99 -18.43
CA GLU A 79 -17.27 2.82 -19.16
C GLU A 79 -18.01 1.55 -18.75
N GLY A 80 -18.09 1.26 -17.44
CA GLY A 80 -18.82 0.09 -16.95
C GLY A 80 -20.32 0.13 -17.25
N LEU A 81 -20.94 1.32 -17.27
CA LEU A 81 -22.33 1.48 -17.69
C LEU A 81 -22.52 1.15 -19.18
N GLU A 82 -21.60 1.55 -20.04
CA GLU A 82 -21.66 1.25 -21.48
C GLU A 82 -21.37 -0.23 -21.79
N GLU A 83 -20.48 -0.89 -21.03
CA GLU A 83 -20.30 -2.35 -21.08
C GLU A 83 -21.59 -3.11 -20.73
N ILE A 84 -22.37 -2.58 -19.78
CA ILE A 84 -23.69 -3.13 -19.42
C ILE A 84 -24.72 -2.85 -20.52
N ARG A 85 -24.83 -1.60 -20.98
CA ARG A 85 -25.82 -1.18 -21.98
C ARG A 85 -25.65 -1.86 -23.34
N SER A 86 -24.40 -2.02 -23.77
CA SER A 86 -24.06 -2.72 -25.01
C SER A 86 -24.27 -4.24 -24.92
N GLY A 87 -24.42 -4.78 -23.71
CA GLY A 87 -24.49 -6.23 -23.48
C GLY A 87 -23.13 -6.92 -23.50
N GLN A 88 -22.03 -6.18 -23.60
CA GLN A 88 -20.67 -6.73 -23.59
C GLN A 88 -20.41 -7.57 -22.33
N PHE A 89 -20.75 -7.05 -21.14
CA PHE A 89 -20.58 -7.80 -19.90
C PHE A 89 -21.43 -9.08 -19.86
N ALA A 90 -22.64 -9.04 -20.41
CA ALA A 90 -23.50 -10.23 -20.47
C ALA A 90 -22.91 -11.32 -21.39
N GLN A 91 -22.33 -10.93 -22.52
CA GLN A 91 -21.63 -11.84 -23.43
C GLN A 91 -20.36 -12.42 -22.79
N GLU A 92 -19.55 -11.58 -22.14
CA GLU A 92 -18.37 -11.99 -21.40
C GLU A 92 -18.73 -13.02 -20.31
N TRP A 93 -19.75 -12.72 -19.50
CA TRP A 93 -20.19 -13.62 -18.44
C TRP A 93 -20.71 -14.94 -18.99
N ALA A 94 -21.50 -14.93 -20.07
CA ALA A 94 -21.99 -16.16 -20.69
C ALA A 94 -20.84 -17.03 -21.23
N ALA A 95 -19.81 -16.40 -21.83
CA ALA A 95 -18.61 -17.10 -22.31
C ALA A 95 -17.80 -17.70 -21.15
N GLU A 96 -17.62 -16.95 -20.06
CA GLU A 96 -16.95 -17.42 -18.84
C GLU A 96 -17.70 -18.60 -18.19
N GLN A 97 -19.03 -18.55 -18.16
CA GLN A 97 -19.86 -19.67 -17.69
C GLN A 97 -19.71 -20.90 -18.58
N ALA A 98 -19.75 -20.73 -19.91
CA ALA A 98 -19.55 -21.81 -20.86
C ALA A 98 -18.13 -22.43 -20.74
N ALA A 99 -17.14 -21.62 -20.35
CA ALA A 99 -15.78 -22.06 -20.05
C ALA A 99 -15.60 -22.64 -18.64
N GLY A 100 -16.66 -22.80 -17.83
CA GLY A 100 -16.56 -23.41 -16.50
C GLY A 100 -16.05 -22.48 -15.39
N CYS A 101 -16.13 -21.17 -15.60
CA CYS A 101 -15.80 -20.12 -14.64
C CYS A 101 -14.35 -20.12 -14.14
N HIS A 102 -13.38 -20.42 -15.02
CA HIS A 102 -11.96 -20.49 -14.65
C HIS A 102 -11.39 -19.15 -14.18
N THR A 103 -11.73 -18.05 -14.85
CA THR A 103 -11.31 -16.70 -14.47
C THR A 103 -11.90 -16.32 -13.13
N LEU A 104 -13.21 -16.55 -12.93
CA LEU A 104 -13.86 -16.27 -11.64
C LEU A 104 -13.23 -17.06 -10.48
N LYS A 105 -12.94 -18.34 -10.69
CA LYS A 105 -12.24 -19.18 -9.70
C LYS A 105 -10.86 -18.61 -9.36
N THR A 106 -10.07 -18.28 -10.38
CA THR A 106 -8.73 -17.68 -10.21
C THR A 106 -8.80 -16.36 -9.45
N LEU A 107 -9.75 -15.49 -9.78
CA LEU A 107 -9.97 -14.21 -9.08
C LEU A 107 -10.38 -14.44 -7.61
N GLY A 108 -11.22 -15.44 -7.35
CA GLY A 108 -11.63 -15.83 -6.01
C GLY A 108 -10.47 -16.36 -5.17
N GLU A 109 -9.63 -17.22 -5.73
CA GLU A 109 -8.43 -17.75 -5.08
C GLU A 109 -7.43 -16.64 -4.75
N ALA A 110 -7.20 -15.72 -5.70
CA ALA A 110 -6.36 -14.55 -5.48
C ALA A 110 -6.91 -13.68 -4.34
N ALA A 111 -8.22 -13.39 -4.32
CA ALA A 111 -8.84 -12.62 -3.24
C ALA A 111 -8.71 -13.29 -1.85
N LEU A 112 -8.78 -14.62 -1.80
CA LEU A 112 -8.63 -15.39 -0.56
C LEU A 112 -7.19 -15.42 -0.04
N SER A 113 -6.20 -15.21 -0.92
CA SER A 113 -4.77 -15.14 -0.56
C SER A 113 -4.35 -13.79 0.03
N LEU A 114 -5.22 -12.79 0.02
CA LEU A 114 -4.90 -11.46 0.54
C LEU A 114 -4.63 -11.51 2.05
N PRO A 115 -3.54 -10.87 2.55
CA PRO A 115 -3.22 -10.80 3.98
C PRO A 115 -4.38 -10.27 4.84
N LEU A 116 -5.21 -9.40 4.25
CA LEU A 116 -6.41 -8.85 4.88
C LEU A 116 -7.32 -9.93 5.47
N ARG A 117 -7.52 -11.03 4.75
CA ARG A 117 -8.37 -12.14 5.21
C ARG A 117 -7.84 -12.74 6.51
N GLN A 118 -6.53 -12.93 6.61
CA GLN A 118 -5.92 -13.49 7.81
C GLN A 118 -6.10 -12.55 9.00
N MET A 119 -5.82 -11.26 8.82
CA MET A 119 -5.99 -10.26 9.88
C MET A 119 -7.46 -10.18 10.36
N GLU A 120 -8.42 -10.23 9.43
CA GLU A 120 -9.85 -10.31 9.78
C GLU A 120 -10.20 -11.57 10.60
N GLN A 121 -9.63 -12.73 10.23
CA GLN A 121 -9.88 -13.99 10.92
C GLN A 121 -9.30 -13.98 12.33
N GLU A 122 -8.07 -13.48 12.49
CA GLU A 122 -7.39 -13.32 13.77
C GLU A 122 -8.19 -12.39 14.68
N LEU A 123 -8.63 -11.23 14.16
CA LEU A 123 -9.45 -10.30 14.91
C LEU A 123 -10.81 -10.91 15.29
N ARG A 124 -11.51 -11.58 14.37
CA ARG A 124 -12.77 -12.27 14.70
C ARG A 124 -12.58 -13.31 15.79
N GLN A 125 -11.47 -14.06 15.75
CA GLN A 125 -11.18 -15.08 16.75
C GLN A 125 -10.87 -14.45 18.11
N ALA A 126 -10.10 -13.36 18.15
CA ALA A 126 -9.84 -12.59 19.37
C ALA A 126 -11.14 -12.03 19.98
N LEU A 127 -12.07 -11.57 19.14
CA LEU A 127 -13.34 -10.98 19.59
C LEU A 127 -14.38 -12.01 20.07
N LYS A 128 -14.32 -13.28 19.65
CA LYS A 128 -15.24 -14.34 20.13
C LYS A 128 -15.14 -14.59 21.65
N GLY A 129 -14.03 -14.19 22.28
CA GLY A 129 -13.85 -14.25 23.73
C GLY A 129 -14.54 -13.11 24.51
N PHE A 130 -15.10 -12.11 23.82
CA PHE A 130 -15.76 -10.96 24.46
C PHE A 130 -17.28 -11.21 24.59
N PRO A 131 -17.86 -11.12 25.81
CA PRO A 131 -19.29 -11.29 25.99
C PRO A 131 -20.09 -10.28 25.15
N ALA A 132 -21.16 -10.75 24.49
CA ALA A 132 -22.03 -9.98 23.60
C ALA A 132 -22.63 -8.71 24.23
N THR A 133 -22.66 -8.62 25.57
CA THR A 133 -23.10 -7.43 26.32
C THR A 133 -22.15 -6.24 26.22
N GLN A 134 -20.91 -6.40 25.74
CA GLN A 134 -19.95 -5.32 25.53
C GLN A 134 -19.87 -4.84 24.06
N GLN A 135 -20.36 -5.63 23.10
CA GLN A 135 -20.55 -5.19 21.70
C GLN A 135 -21.61 -4.07 21.60
N ALA A 136 -22.59 -4.06 22.52
CA ALA A 136 -23.54 -2.96 22.66
C ALA A 136 -22.92 -1.67 23.22
N TYR A 137 -21.70 -1.71 23.76
CA TYR A 137 -21.00 -0.54 24.31
C TYR A 137 -20.27 0.26 23.22
N LEU A 138 -19.86 -0.40 22.11
CA LEU A 138 -19.31 0.27 20.93
C LEU A 138 -20.39 0.93 20.05
N GLY A 139 -21.64 0.45 20.12
CA GLY A 139 -22.79 1.04 19.40
C GLY A 139 -23.59 2.09 20.17
N ARG A 140 -23.24 2.40 21.42
CA ARG A 140 -23.95 3.36 22.29
C ARG A 140 -23.03 4.46 22.83
N GLN A 141 -22.33 5.19 21.94
CA GLN A 141 -22.18 6.61 22.22
C GLN A 141 -23.41 7.33 21.69
N GLN A 142 -24.40 7.49 22.59
CA GLN A 142 -25.34 8.59 22.45
C GLN A 142 -24.50 9.87 22.36
N MET A 143 -24.68 10.64 21.28
CA MET A 143 -24.09 11.96 21.14
C MET A 143 -24.37 12.79 22.42
N PRO A 144 -23.37 13.53 22.94
CA PRO A 144 -23.62 14.44 24.05
C PRO A 144 -24.60 15.56 23.61
N PRO A 145 -25.36 16.15 24.55
CA PRO A 145 -26.18 17.32 24.24
C PRO A 145 -25.30 18.44 23.67
N GLN A 146 -25.82 19.19 22.71
CA GLN A 146 -25.15 20.36 22.14
C GLN A 146 -24.75 21.34 23.25
N GLU A 147 -23.46 21.50 23.51
CA GLU A 147 -22.97 22.59 24.35
C GLU A 147 -22.58 23.79 23.48
N SER A 148 -23.25 24.90 23.81
CA SER A 148 -22.99 26.23 23.27
C SER A 148 -21.55 26.67 23.55
N SER A 149 -20.90 27.17 22.52
CA SER A 149 -19.77 28.09 22.53
C SER A 149 -19.41 28.72 23.89
N ARG A 150 -18.23 28.39 24.44
CA ARG A 150 -17.48 29.25 25.34
C ARG A 150 -15.97 28.94 25.31
N GLN A 151 -15.21 30.03 25.38
CA GLN A 151 -13.76 30.21 25.21
C GLN A 151 -12.88 29.21 25.96
N VAL A 152 -11.80 28.75 25.32
CA VAL A 152 -10.74 27.98 25.98
C VAL A 152 -9.62 28.92 26.42
N ALA A 153 -9.49 29.11 27.73
CA ALA A 153 -8.27 29.57 28.38
C ALA A 153 -7.48 28.36 28.90
N VAL A 154 -6.16 28.43 28.76
CA VAL A 154 -5.18 27.40 29.15
C VAL A 154 -4.96 27.42 30.66
N ALA A 155 -4.93 26.24 31.31
CA ALA A 155 -4.26 26.04 32.60
C ALA A 155 -3.79 24.58 32.79
N ARG A 156 -2.59 24.41 33.37
CA ARG A 156 -1.83 23.17 33.61
C ARG A 156 -2.26 22.44 34.90
N SER A 157 -2.38 21.09 34.83
CA SER A 157 -1.97 19.96 35.74
C SER A 157 -2.17 20.07 37.28
N PRO A 158 -2.04 19.01 38.14
CA PRO A 158 -1.60 17.60 37.95
C PRO A 158 -2.40 16.51 38.72
N ARG A 159 -2.19 15.21 38.38
CA ARG A 159 -1.89 14.07 39.30
C ARG A 159 -1.96 12.74 38.54
N GLY A 160 -0.82 12.04 38.51
CA GLY A 160 -0.64 10.77 37.79
C GLY A 160 -1.43 9.63 38.40
N SER A 161 -2.10 8.84 37.54
CA SER A 161 -2.72 7.57 37.92
C SER A 161 -1.77 6.42 37.62
N LEU A 162 -1.89 5.33 38.39
CA LEU A 162 -1.11 4.10 38.30
C LEU A 162 -0.99 3.50 36.88
N LEU A 163 -1.86 3.89 35.95
CA LEU A 163 -1.86 3.42 34.56
C LEU A 163 -0.67 3.95 33.75
N SER A 164 -0.09 5.11 34.09
CA SER A 164 1.09 5.63 33.38
C SER A 164 2.37 4.84 33.68
N ARG A 165 2.45 4.22 34.87
CA ARG A 165 3.61 3.39 35.26
C ARG A 165 3.58 1.99 34.65
N LEU A 166 2.39 1.49 34.32
CA LEU A 166 2.24 0.19 33.63
C LEU A 166 2.61 0.30 32.14
N TRP A 167 2.33 1.44 31.51
CA TRP A 167 2.65 1.70 30.11
C TRP A 167 4.15 1.85 29.82
N ASP A 168 4.93 2.38 30.77
CA ASP A 168 6.39 2.51 30.60
C ASP A 168 7.14 1.16 30.76
N GLN A 169 6.53 0.15 31.39
CA GLN A 169 7.13 -1.20 31.54
C GLN A 169 6.80 -2.17 30.39
N LEU A 170 5.81 -1.86 29.54
CA LEU A 170 5.44 -2.68 28.38
C LEU A 170 6.00 -2.15 27.04
N ARG A 171 6.80 -1.09 27.07
CA ARG A 171 7.66 -0.71 25.94
C ARG A 171 8.88 -1.63 25.90
N GLY A 172 8.70 -2.85 25.42
CA GLY A 172 9.77 -3.52 24.70
C GLY A 172 10.18 -2.58 23.56
N LYS A 173 11.45 -2.17 23.53
CA LYS A 173 11.97 -1.25 22.50
C LYS A 173 11.59 -1.80 21.12
N PRO A 174 10.77 -1.11 20.32
CA PRO A 174 10.78 -1.37 18.89
C PRO A 174 12.19 -1.05 18.43
N SER A 175 12.84 -2.01 17.79
CA SER A 175 14.03 -1.79 16.97
C SER A 175 13.63 -0.86 15.83
N ARG A 176 13.59 0.43 16.13
CA ARG A 176 13.35 1.51 15.18
C ARG A 176 14.64 1.65 14.38
N ARG A 177 14.79 0.91 13.28
CA ARG A 177 15.79 1.26 12.26
C ARG A 177 15.41 2.69 11.85
N ALA A 178 16.28 3.65 12.13
CA ALA A 178 16.00 5.06 11.92
C ALA A 178 15.56 5.28 10.46
N ALA A 179 14.54 6.11 10.23
CA ALA A 179 14.13 6.48 8.88
C ALA A 179 15.35 7.06 8.16
N ALA A 180 15.86 6.33 7.17
CA ALA A 180 17.09 6.71 6.50
C ALA A 180 16.88 8.00 5.69
N ALA A 181 17.84 8.91 5.76
CA ALA A 181 17.78 10.21 5.08
C ALA A 181 17.60 10.04 3.55
N PRO A 182 16.92 10.99 2.88
CA PRO A 182 16.83 11.00 1.42
C PRO A 182 18.23 11.13 0.80
N LEU A 183 18.45 10.43 -0.31
CA LEU A 183 19.69 10.46 -1.08
C LEU A 183 19.73 11.72 -1.95
N SER A 184 20.89 12.34 -2.08
CA SER A 184 21.16 13.34 -3.13
C SER A 184 21.36 12.66 -4.50
N ASP A 185 21.22 13.41 -5.59
CA ASP A 185 21.36 12.88 -6.97
C ASP A 185 22.68 12.12 -7.19
N SER A 186 23.80 12.64 -6.68
CA SER A 186 25.12 11.97 -6.78
C SER A 186 25.17 10.69 -5.94
N GLN A 187 24.49 10.66 -4.80
CA GLN A 187 24.38 9.44 -3.99
C GLN A 187 23.48 8.40 -4.66
N VAL A 188 22.41 8.80 -5.35
CA VAL A 188 21.55 7.87 -6.11
C VAL A 188 22.36 7.15 -7.18
N GLU A 189 23.14 7.90 -7.97
CA GLU A 189 24.00 7.30 -9.00
C GLU A 189 25.03 6.33 -8.40
N GLU A 190 25.69 6.71 -7.31
CA GLU A 190 26.70 5.88 -6.64
C GLU A 190 26.09 4.60 -6.03
N VAL A 191 24.91 4.70 -5.41
CA VAL A 191 24.16 3.55 -4.90
C VAL A 191 23.82 2.59 -6.04
N LEU A 192 23.35 3.09 -7.18
CA LEU A 192 23.06 2.24 -8.34
C LEU A 192 24.32 1.57 -8.87
N ARG A 193 25.46 2.26 -8.90
CA ARG A 193 26.77 1.69 -9.28
C ARG A 193 27.13 0.49 -8.38
N HIS A 194 27.07 0.68 -7.07
CA HIS A 194 27.36 -0.36 -6.07
C HIS A 194 26.35 -1.50 -6.09
N PHE A 195 25.07 -1.20 -6.31
CA PHE A 195 23.99 -2.18 -6.43
C PHE A 195 24.20 -3.08 -7.65
N LEU A 196 24.47 -2.50 -8.82
CA LEU A 196 24.64 -3.24 -10.07
C LEU A 196 25.90 -4.11 -10.06
N ALA A 197 26.99 -3.63 -9.46
CA ALA A 197 28.21 -4.41 -9.28
C ALA A 197 27.93 -5.66 -8.43
N ARG A 198 27.19 -5.52 -7.32
CA ARG A 198 26.81 -6.67 -6.49
C ARG A 198 25.84 -7.61 -7.21
N ALA A 199 24.86 -7.06 -7.94
CA ALA A 199 23.87 -7.85 -8.66
C ALA A 199 24.48 -8.73 -9.75
N ALA A 200 25.55 -8.27 -10.41
CA ALA A 200 26.26 -9.06 -11.41
C ALA A 200 26.92 -10.33 -10.82
N ASP A 201 27.41 -10.23 -9.59
CA ASP A 201 28.15 -11.30 -8.90
C ASP A 201 27.29 -12.10 -7.89
N ASP A 202 26.00 -11.78 -7.74
CA ASP A 202 25.15 -12.41 -6.73
C ASP A 202 24.72 -13.84 -7.14
N PRO A 203 25.00 -14.87 -6.31
CA PRO A 203 24.68 -16.26 -6.65
C PRO A 203 23.18 -16.55 -6.83
N ALA A 204 22.30 -15.86 -6.11
CA ALA A 204 20.85 -16.08 -6.21
C ALA A 204 20.31 -15.54 -7.54
N LEU A 205 20.82 -14.39 -7.98
CA LEU A 205 20.49 -13.81 -9.29
C LEU A 205 21.05 -14.67 -10.44
N GLN A 206 22.25 -15.24 -10.30
CA GLN A 206 22.82 -16.19 -11.27
C GLN A 206 22.02 -17.49 -11.36
N GLU A 207 21.57 -18.03 -10.22
CA GLU A 207 20.70 -19.20 -10.18
C GLU A 207 19.36 -18.92 -10.86
N PHE A 208 18.76 -17.75 -10.60
CA PHE A 208 17.52 -17.32 -11.26
C PHE A 208 17.65 -17.24 -12.78
N GLY A 209 18.80 -16.80 -13.28
CA GLY A 209 19.08 -16.69 -14.71
C GLY A 209 19.21 -18.04 -15.44
N ARG A 210 19.52 -19.15 -14.73
CA ARG A 210 19.90 -20.44 -15.36
C ARG A 210 18.88 -20.94 -16.38
N GLU A 211 17.59 -20.71 -16.15
CA GLU A 211 16.49 -21.15 -17.01
C GLU A 211 15.84 -20.00 -17.79
N ARG A 212 16.49 -18.82 -17.85
CA ARG A 212 15.85 -17.58 -18.30
C ARG A 212 16.78 -16.73 -19.15
N GLU A 213 16.20 -16.15 -20.18
CA GLU A 213 16.79 -15.05 -20.92
C GLU A 213 15.84 -13.86 -20.84
N MET A 214 16.24 -12.81 -20.14
CA MET A 214 15.46 -11.58 -20.04
C MET A 214 16.34 -10.39 -19.65
N THR A 215 15.90 -9.20 -20.01
CA THR A 215 16.49 -7.92 -19.67
C THR A 215 15.42 -7.03 -19.03
N THR A 216 15.74 -6.50 -17.85
CA THR A 216 14.95 -5.47 -17.17
C THR A 216 15.63 -4.13 -17.36
N HIS A 217 14.87 -3.11 -17.78
CA HIS A 217 15.32 -1.73 -17.94
C HIS A 217 14.59 -0.83 -16.96
N TYR A 218 15.35 -0.07 -16.18
CA TYR A 218 14.83 0.90 -15.23
C TYR A 218 15.18 2.30 -15.70
N VAL A 219 14.17 3.15 -15.79
CA VAL A 219 14.30 4.59 -16.06
C VAL A 219 13.93 5.34 -14.79
N VAL A 220 14.87 6.12 -14.29
CA VAL A 220 14.76 6.89 -13.07
C VAL A 220 14.69 8.36 -13.47
N HIS A 221 13.61 9.01 -13.07
CA HIS A 221 13.41 10.44 -13.24
C HIS A 221 13.89 11.17 -11.97
N GLU A 222 14.60 12.28 -12.17
CA GLU A 222 15.07 13.16 -11.10
C GLU A 222 15.98 12.42 -10.07
N PRO A 223 17.28 12.23 -10.37
CA PRO A 223 17.99 12.61 -11.60
C PRO A 223 17.65 11.69 -12.79
N GLU A 224 17.84 12.17 -14.02
CA GLU A 224 17.67 11.36 -15.24
C GLU A 224 18.77 10.30 -15.35
N LEU A 225 18.48 9.12 -14.81
CA LEU A 225 19.34 7.95 -14.86
C LEU A 225 18.58 6.79 -15.47
N GLU A 226 19.31 5.86 -16.06
CA GLU A 226 18.75 4.58 -16.45
C GLU A 226 19.76 3.48 -16.20
N PHE A 227 19.28 2.26 -16.01
CA PHE A 227 20.12 1.10 -15.84
C PHE A 227 19.40 -0.17 -16.26
N TYR A 228 20.15 -1.24 -16.47
CA TYR A 228 19.59 -2.54 -16.81
C TYR A 228 20.22 -3.68 -16.01
N ILE A 229 19.46 -4.77 -15.91
CA ILE A 229 19.91 -6.07 -15.41
C ILE A 229 19.47 -7.10 -16.45
N ARG A 230 20.42 -7.86 -16.98
CA ARG A 230 20.21 -8.89 -18.00
C ARG A 230 20.60 -10.24 -17.44
N PHE A 231 19.66 -11.18 -17.54
CA PHE A 231 19.85 -12.58 -17.19
C PHE A 231 20.03 -13.39 -18.47
N GLN A 232 21.14 -14.12 -18.56
CA GLN A 232 21.42 -15.04 -19.67
C GLN A 232 22.08 -16.30 -19.13
N HIS A 233 21.32 -17.37 -18.98
CA HIS A 233 21.81 -18.60 -18.34
C HIS A 233 22.41 -18.24 -16.96
N THR A 234 23.62 -18.68 -16.64
CA THR A 234 24.25 -18.36 -15.36
C THR A 234 24.90 -16.97 -15.30
N GLN A 235 24.85 -16.19 -16.37
CA GLN A 235 25.47 -14.87 -16.44
C GLN A 235 24.44 -13.77 -16.16
N VAL A 236 24.77 -12.92 -15.19
CA VAL A 236 24.02 -11.69 -14.90
C VAL A 236 24.88 -10.52 -15.35
N THR A 237 24.38 -9.73 -16.30
CA THR A 237 25.07 -8.53 -16.80
C THR A 237 24.28 -7.30 -16.42
N CYS A 238 24.92 -6.36 -15.76
CA CYS A 238 24.31 -5.13 -15.27
C CYS A 238 25.05 -3.91 -15.84
N GLY A 239 24.35 -2.78 -15.97
CA GLY A 239 25.01 -1.55 -16.37
C GLY A 239 24.17 -0.30 -16.10
N LEU A 240 24.84 0.81 -15.75
CA LEU A 240 24.26 2.14 -15.86
C LEU A 240 24.21 2.52 -17.35
N GLY A 241 23.09 3.13 -17.76
CA GLY A 241 22.77 3.43 -19.15
C GLY A 241 21.69 2.51 -19.74
N PRO A 242 21.36 2.72 -21.02
CA PRO A 242 20.34 1.92 -21.69
C PRO A 242 20.83 0.49 -21.94
N PRO A 243 19.92 -0.50 -22.02
CA PRO A 243 20.29 -1.87 -22.32
C PRO A 243 20.84 -2.00 -23.75
N PRO A 244 21.77 -2.95 -24.00
CA PRO A 244 22.37 -3.16 -25.33
C PRO A 244 21.38 -3.75 -26.37
N SER A 245 20.24 -4.25 -25.91
CA SER A 245 19.13 -4.77 -26.72
C SER A 245 17.80 -4.35 -26.09
N PRO A 246 16.67 -4.35 -26.83
CA PRO A 246 15.36 -4.04 -26.27
C PRO A 246 15.08 -4.89 -25.03
N ALA A 247 14.63 -4.25 -23.95
CA ALA A 247 14.30 -4.94 -22.72
C ALA A 247 12.88 -5.53 -22.78
N GLU A 248 12.73 -6.76 -22.31
CA GLU A 248 11.43 -7.43 -22.18
C GLU A 248 10.56 -6.78 -21.12
N VAL A 249 11.19 -6.16 -20.11
CA VAL A 249 10.51 -5.49 -19.01
C VAL A 249 11.12 -4.10 -18.80
N ARG A 250 10.27 -3.07 -18.79
CA ARG A 250 10.67 -1.69 -18.55
C ARG A 250 9.89 -1.11 -17.37
N LEU A 251 10.60 -0.47 -16.44
CA LEU A 251 10.03 0.24 -15.31
C LEU A 251 10.47 1.70 -15.35
N GLU A 252 9.54 2.63 -15.18
CA GLU A 252 9.86 4.07 -15.08
C GLU A 252 9.34 4.64 -13.77
N THR A 253 10.17 5.39 -13.05
CA THR A 253 9.80 5.92 -11.73
C THR A 253 10.70 7.08 -11.31
N LYS A 254 10.44 7.70 -10.15
CA LYS A 254 11.34 8.70 -9.56
C LYS A 254 12.39 8.04 -8.66
N ALA A 255 13.56 8.66 -8.48
CA ALA A 255 14.60 8.12 -7.60
C ALA A 255 14.11 7.86 -6.17
N GLU A 256 13.31 8.78 -5.62
CA GLU A 256 12.69 8.62 -4.28
C GLU A 256 11.78 7.39 -4.19
N VAL A 257 11.09 7.07 -5.29
CA VAL A 257 10.13 5.95 -5.35
C VAL A 257 10.89 4.63 -5.49
N LEU A 258 11.92 4.61 -6.34
CA LEU A 258 12.83 3.48 -6.50
C LEU A 258 13.53 3.14 -5.17
N ASP A 259 14.12 4.16 -4.53
CA ASP A 259 14.79 4.02 -3.23
C ASP A 259 13.82 3.54 -2.16
N GLY A 260 12.60 4.09 -2.14
CA GLY A 260 11.55 3.62 -1.25
C GLY A 260 11.14 2.17 -1.51
N MET A 261 11.05 1.74 -2.77
CA MET A 261 10.69 0.37 -3.14
C MET A 261 11.73 -0.65 -2.68
N PHE A 262 13.01 -0.44 -3.00
CA PHE A 262 14.06 -1.37 -2.61
C PHE A 262 14.36 -1.36 -1.10
N THR A 263 14.09 -0.26 -0.41
CA THR A 263 14.22 -0.19 1.06
C THR A 263 12.97 -0.67 1.81
N GLY A 264 11.93 -1.10 1.10
CA GLY A 264 10.67 -1.54 1.70
C GLY A 264 9.79 -0.43 2.29
N ARG A 265 10.13 0.85 2.05
CA ARG A 265 9.34 2.03 2.46
C ARG A 265 8.17 2.31 1.52
N ILE A 266 8.22 1.84 0.28
CA ILE A 266 7.17 2.03 -0.72
C ILE A 266 6.78 0.69 -1.32
N ASN A 267 5.49 0.35 -1.25
CA ASN A 267 4.96 -0.81 -1.94
C ASN A 267 4.92 -0.57 -3.46
N ALA A 268 5.52 -1.48 -4.23
CA ALA A 268 5.63 -1.39 -5.69
C ALA A 268 4.27 -1.36 -6.41
N MET A 269 3.32 -2.20 -5.99
CA MET A 269 1.97 -2.23 -6.58
C MET A 269 1.23 -0.91 -6.32
N ARG A 270 1.40 -0.34 -5.12
CA ARG A 270 0.84 0.97 -4.78
C ARG A 270 1.47 2.10 -5.59
N ALA A 271 2.78 2.05 -5.83
CA ALA A 271 3.45 3.00 -6.71
C ALA A 271 2.88 2.92 -8.14
N ALA A 272 2.63 1.71 -8.66
CA ALA A 272 2.03 1.48 -9.97
C ALA A 272 0.60 2.02 -10.09
N MET A 273 -0.27 1.67 -9.14
CA MET A 273 -1.67 2.13 -9.14
C MET A 273 -1.84 3.65 -8.97
N THR A 274 -0.84 4.32 -8.40
CA THR A 274 -0.84 5.78 -8.20
C THR A 274 -0.10 6.55 -9.30
N GLY A 275 0.36 5.86 -10.35
CA GLY A 275 1.10 6.47 -11.46
C GLY A 275 2.52 6.95 -11.11
N ARG A 276 3.03 6.58 -9.93
CA ARG A 276 4.40 6.91 -9.47
C ARG A 276 5.45 5.91 -9.96
N LEU A 277 4.99 4.77 -10.46
CA LEU A 277 5.76 3.75 -11.16
C LEU A 277 4.96 3.38 -12.41
N SER A 278 5.59 3.37 -13.57
CA SER A 278 5.01 2.80 -14.78
C SER A 278 5.70 1.47 -15.08
N PHE A 279 4.93 0.55 -15.66
CA PHE A 279 5.42 -0.75 -16.09
C PHE A 279 5.06 -0.93 -17.56
N GLY A 280 6.03 -1.39 -18.37
CA GLY A 280 5.83 -1.75 -19.77
C GLY A 280 6.56 -3.04 -20.13
N GLY A 281 6.08 -3.74 -21.16
CA GLY A 281 6.66 -4.99 -21.63
C GLY A 281 5.86 -6.24 -21.23
N ASP A 282 6.55 -7.38 -21.09
CA ASP A 282 5.93 -8.68 -20.85
C ASP A 282 5.52 -8.86 -19.38
N ALA A 283 4.21 -8.94 -19.14
CA ALA A 283 3.63 -9.10 -17.80
C ALA A 283 3.98 -10.43 -17.11
N LYS A 284 4.20 -11.52 -17.86
CA LYS A 284 4.58 -12.83 -17.28
C LYS A 284 6.02 -12.79 -16.78
N LEU A 285 6.91 -12.15 -17.53
CA LEU A 285 8.29 -11.92 -17.10
C LEU A 285 8.35 -10.95 -15.91
N ALA A 286 7.49 -9.93 -15.89
CA ALA A 286 7.30 -9.04 -14.74
C ALA A 286 7.01 -9.79 -13.43
N ILE A 287 6.02 -10.70 -13.45
CA ILE A 287 5.63 -11.51 -12.29
C ILE A 287 6.79 -12.40 -11.85
N THR A 288 7.58 -12.86 -12.80
CA THR A 288 8.71 -13.74 -12.51
C THR A 288 9.80 -13.01 -11.71
N ILE A 289 10.06 -11.73 -12.00
CA ILE A 289 11.05 -10.92 -11.27
C ILE A 289 10.72 -10.83 -9.77
N GLN A 290 9.44 -10.98 -9.39
CA GLN A 290 9.06 -11.01 -7.97
C GLN A 290 9.77 -12.11 -7.17
N LYS A 291 10.20 -13.20 -7.83
CA LYS A 291 10.93 -14.30 -7.17
C LYS A 291 12.30 -13.90 -6.65
N ILE A 292 12.91 -12.86 -7.23
CA ILE A 292 14.21 -12.32 -6.83
C ILE A 292 14.08 -10.92 -6.21
N GLN A 293 12.85 -10.49 -5.89
CA GLN A 293 12.59 -9.18 -5.33
C GLN A 293 13.35 -8.97 -4.01
N ASP A 294 13.32 -9.97 -3.12
CA ASP A 294 13.97 -9.89 -1.81
C ASP A 294 15.50 -9.79 -1.96
N ASP A 295 16.08 -10.49 -2.94
CA ASP A 295 17.51 -10.39 -3.25
C ASP A 295 17.88 -9.02 -3.81
N LEU A 296 17.12 -8.49 -4.77
CA LEU A 296 17.35 -7.16 -5.31
C LEU A 296 17.22 -6.08 -4.22
N CYS A 297 16.23 -6.19 -3.33
CA CYS A 297 16.08 -5.31 -2.17
C CYS A 297 17.27 -5.41 -1.22
N ARG A 298 17.72 -6.63 -0.88
CA ARG A 298 18.90 -6.85 -0.04
C ARG A 298 20.14 -6.19 -0.63
N LEU A 299 20.45 -6.45 -1.89
CA LEU A 299 21.62 -5.92 -2.60
C LEU A 299 21.60 -4.39 -2.68
N TYR A 300 20.43 -3.80 -2.96
CA TYR A 300 20.26 -2.36 -3.01
C TYR A 300 20.44 -1.73 -1.62
N VAL A 301 19.87 -2.32 -0.56
CA VAL A 301 20.03 -1.83 0.81
C VAL A 301 21.50 -1.89 1.25
N GLU A 302 22.23 -2.96 0.92
CA GLU A 302 23.67 -3.06 1.19
C GLU A 302 24.48 -1.97 0.47
N ALA A 303 24.19 -1.73 -0.81
CA ALA A 303 24.82 -0.65 -1.58
C ALA A 303 24.50 0.74 -1.02
N ARG A 304 23.26 0.94 -0.59
CA ARG A 304 22.79 2.19 0.01
C ARG A 304 23.46 2.45 1.36
N ASP A 305 23.57 1.43 2.21
CA ASP A 305 24.22 1.54 3.50
C ASP A 305 25.73 1.86 3.31
N GLU A 306 26.41 1.29 2.32
CA GLU A 306 27.82 1.61 1.99
C GLU A 306 28.03 3.09 1.63
N VAL A 307 27.19 3.64 0.76
CA VAL A 307 27.27 5.04 0.30
C VAL A 307 26.89 6.03 1.40
N THR A 308 25.97 5.66 2.30
CA THR A 308 25.47 6.55 3.35
C THR A 308 26.26 6.47 4.66
N VAL A 309 26.99 5.37 4.91
CA VAL A 309 27.84 5.19 6.10
C VAL A 309 29.28 5.66 5.86
N SER A 310 29.74 5.80 4.62
CA SER A 310 31.04 6.38 4.30
C SER A 310 31.03 7.90 4.52
N PRO A 311 31.73 8.44 5.54
CA PRO A 311 31.90 9.88 5.64
C PRO A 311 32.87 10.31 4.54
N SER A 312 32.51 11.41 3.87
CA SER A 312 33.35 12.16 2.96
C SER A 312 34.75 12.36 3.58
N LEU A 313 35.73 11.57 3.18
CA LEU A 313 37.14 11.86 3.38
C LEU A 313 37.57 12.77 2.22
N HIS A 314 37.20 14.04 2.31
CA HIS A 314 37.83 15.13 1.54
C HIS A 314 37.95 16.37 2.41
#